data_AF-C6BWR2-F1
#
_entry.id   AF-C6BWR2-F1
#
_cell.length_a   1.000
_cell.length_b   1.000
_cell.length_c   1.000
_cell.angle_alpha   90.00
_cell.angle_beta   90.00
_cell.angle_gamma   90.00
#
_symmetry.space_group_name_H-M   'P 1'
#
loop_
_entity.id
_entity.type
_entity.pdbx_description
1 polymer ?
#
loop_
_entity_poly.entity_id
_entity_poly.type
_entity_poly.pdbx_seq_one_letter_code
_entity_poly.pdbx_strand_id
1 'polypeptide(L)'
;MRKFLSCSVVAFVLVLMSSFAFADGCPELRGTWVGLVKMITKDGNTKENKAVFIIKKQEGNLFSGEKAWFADDKDNLITEGFSGIIGADGVSLYFAEHEDGFTLGTLTGKENMSLYYLESGRKAKAIYYTMERIRFARAFVDIDKDGNKTIIRSEIVKVYPLNAERIMREADLNKDGTLSKKEWEEWKKKQ
;
A
#
# COMPACT_ATOMS: atom_id res chain seq x y z
N MET A 1 36.17 -26.15 52.85
CA MET A 1 36.68 -25.48 51.64
C MET A 1 35.58 -25.46 50.59
N ARG A 2 35.02 -24.28 50.33
CA ARG A 2 34.08 -24.02 49.23
C ARG A 2 34.88 -23.94 47.92
N LYS A 3 34.20 -24.29 46.83
CA LYS A 3 34.22 -23.67 45.48
C LYS A 3 34.57 -24.65 44.35
N PHE A 4 33.87 -24.42 43.24
CA PHE A 4 34.11 -24.85 41.86
C PHE A 4 33.60 -26.22 41.44
N LEU A 5 32.30 -26.33 41.18
CA LEU A 5 31.75 -27.22 40.14
C LEU A 5 30.25 -26.93 39.95
N SER A 6 29.88 -25.74 39.49
CA SER A 6 28.48 -25.46 39.09
C SER A 6 28.34 -24.22 38.21
N CYS A 7 29.16 -24.06 37.16
CA CYS A 7 29.00 -22.96 36.21
C CYS A 7 28.92 -23.37 34.73
N SER A 8 29.13 -24.64 34.38
CA SER A 8 29.23 -25.01 32.95
C SER A 8 27.94 -25.55 32.32
N VAL A 9 26.86 -25.77 33.07
CA VAL A 9 25.58 -26.30 32.52
C VAL A 9 24.53 -25.20 32.28
N VAL A 10 24.69 -24.01 32.87
CA VAL A 10 23.75 -22.89 32.67
C VAL A 10 24.03 -22.12 31.36
N ALA A 11 25.22 -22.27 30.77
CA ALA A 11 25.61 -21.52 29.57
C ALA A 11 25.06 -22.11 28.25
N PHE A 12 24.58 -23.35 28.22
CA PHE A 12 24.13 -24.00 26.98
C PHE A 12 22.61 -23.91 26.72
N VAL A 13 21.82 -23.47 27.70
CA VAL A 13 20.35 -23.32 27.56
C VAL A 13 19.94 -21.90 27.12
N LEU A 14 20.86 -20.92 27.18
CA LEU A 14 20.58 -19.51 26.86
C LEU A 14 20.76 -19.12 25.38
N VAL A 15 21.16 -20.05 24.50
CA VAL A 15 21.44 -19.73 23.07
C VAL A 15 20.26 -20.04 22.13
N LEU A 16 19.14 -20.56 22.64
CA LEU A 16 17.98 -20.95 21.80
C LEU A 16 16.85 -19.90 21.69
N MET A 17 17.06 -18.64 22.07
CA MET A 17 16.01 -17.61 22.10
C MET A 17 16.30 -16.36 21.27
N SER A 18 17.01 -16.48 20.14
CA SER A 18 17.16 -15.39 19.18
C SER A 18 16.67 -15.75 17.78
N SER A 19 15.52 -16.43 17.71
CA SER A 19 14.66 -16.29 16.54
C SER A 19 13.83 -15.02 16.73
N PHE A 20 14.44 -13.84 16.51
CA PHE A 20 13.66 -12.61 16.40
C PHE A 20 12.72 -12.78 15.22
N ALA A 21 11.44 -12.95 15.52
CA ALA A 21 10.35 -12.95 14.57
C ALA A 21 10.32 -11.58 13.86
N PHE A 22 10.99 -11.44 12.71
CA PHE A 22 10.77 -10.32 11.80
C PHE A 22 9.52 -10.57 10.93
N ALA A 23 8.39 -10.85 11.57
CA ALA A 23 7.11 -10.97 10.88
C ALA A 23 6.00 -10.08 11.47
N ASP A 24 6.29 -9.31 12.54
CA ASP A 24 5.28 -8.48 13.23
C ASP A 24 5.49 -6.96 13.04
N GLY A 25 6.44 -6.53 12.20
CA GLY A 25 6.89 -5.12 12.12
C GLY A 25 6.88 -4.45 10.74
N CYS A 26 6.42 -5.15 9.68
CA CYS A 26 6.37 -4.57 8.35
C CYS A 26 5.02 -3.85 8.14
N PRO A 27 5.00 -2.54 7.84
CA PRO A 27 3.74 -1.82 7.67
C PRO A 27 2.98 -2.35 6.45
N GLU A 28 1.68 -2.52 6.61
CA GLU A 28 0.79 -2.90 5.52
C GLU A 28 0.61 -1.72 4.56
N LEU A 29 0.98 -1.88 3.29
CA LEU A 29 0.86 -0.85 2.25
C LEU A 29 -0.21 -1.15 1.20
N ARG A 30 -0.69 -2.40 1.08
CA ARG A 30 -1.72 -2.75 0.09
C ARG A 30 -2.92 -1.84 0.28
N GLY A 31 -3.35 -1.21 -0.80
CA GLY A 31 -4.15 -0.02 -0.66
C GLY A 31 -4.26 0.78 -1.93
N THR A 32 -5.32 1.59 -1.99
CA THR A 32 -5.30 2.76 -2.87
C THR A 32 -4.94 3.97 -2.04
N TRP A 33 -3.98 4.71 -2.53
CA TRP A 33 -3.48 5.96 -1.98
C TRP A 33 -3.79 7.07 -2.97
N VAL A 34 -4.37 8.16 -2.51
CA VAL A 34 -4.74 9.30 -3.33
C VAL A 34 -4.09 10.54 -2.78
N GLY A 35 -3.68 11.46 -3.65
CA GLY A 35 -2.94 12.59 -3.16
C GLY A 35 -2.80 13.74 -4.14
N LEU A 36 -2.32 14.85 -3.58
CA LEU A 36 -1.92 16.02 -4.33
C LEU A 36 -0.49 15.84 -4.83
N VAL A 37 -0.27 16.31 -6.05
CA VAL A 37 0.99 16.27 -6.77
C VAL A 37 1.49 17.68 -6.93
N LYS A 38 2.77 17.93 -6.66
CA LYS A 38 3.48 19.16 -7.03
C LYS A 38 4.70 18.79 -7.85
N MET A 39 4.78 19.31 -9.06
CA MET A 39 5.81 18.98 -10.04
C MET A 39 6.60 20.22 -10.40
N ILE A 40 7.90 20.04 -10.63
CA ILE A 40 8.75 20.98 -11.38
C ILE A 40 9.42 20.23 -12.54
N THR A 41 9.36 20.82 -13.73
CA THR A 41 9.96 20.28 -14.96
C THR A 41 11.35 20.88 -15.20
N LYS A 42 12.14 20.30 -16.12
CA LYS A 42 13.49 20.78 -16.45
C LYS A 42 13.54 22.28 -16.79
N ASP A 43 12.47 22.80 -17.40
CA ASP A 43 12.39 24.19 -17.86
C ASP A 43 11.95 25.15 -16.74
N GLY A 44 11.83 24.65 -15.50
CA GLY A 44 11.42 25.41 -14.32
C GLY A 44 9.90 25.57 -14.16
N ASN A 45 9.10 25.09 -15.11
CA ASN A 45 7.64 25.16 -15.01
C ASN A 45 7.12 24.26 -13.89
N THR A 46 6.21 24.79 -13.08
CA THR A 46 5.55 24.07 -11.99
C THR A 46 4.12 23.68 -12.35
N LYS A 47 3.66 22.55 -11.83
CA LYS A 47 2.28 22.06 -12.01
C LYS A 47 1.76 21.41 -10.73
N GLU A 48 0.45 21.51 -10.51
CA GLU A 48 -0.25 20.77 -9.47
C GLU A 48 -1.32 19.87 -10.10
N ASN A 49 -1.46 18.65 -9.59
CA ASN A 49 -2.45 17.68 -10.06
C ASN A 49 -2.82 16.70 -8.93
N LYS A 50 -3.60 15.67 -9.25
CA LYS A 50 -3.89 14.52 -8.39
C LYS A 50 -3.26 13.27 -8.98
N ALA A 51 -2.82 12.37 -8.10
CA ALA A 51 -2.35 11.05 -8.48
C ALA A 51 -2.98 10.00 -7.58
N VAL A 52 -3.05 8.78 -8.12
CA VAL A 52 -3.47 7.58 -7.40
C VAL A 52 -2.34 6.57 -7.46
N PHE A 53 -2.01 5.96 -6.33
CA PHE A 53 -1.11 4.80 -6.24
C PHE A 53 -1.92 3.61 -5.74
N ILE A 54 -1.87 2.50 -6.46
CA ILE A 54 -2.59 1.27 -6.12
C ILE A 54 -1.53 0.20 -5.85
N ILE A 55 -1.28 -0.07 -4.57
CA ILE A 55 -0.37 -1.13 -4.12
C ILE A 55 -1.17 -2.43 -4.07
N LYS A 56 -0.84 -3.35 -4.99
CA LYS A 56 -1.62 -4.56 -5.28
C LYS A 56 -1.08 -5.79 -4.55
N LYS A 57 0.25 -5.96 -4.57
CA LYS A 57 0.94 -7.08 -3.92
C LYS A 57 1.89 -6.53 -2.87
N GLN A 58 1.96 -7.21 -1.74
CA GLN A 58 3.02 -7.03 -0.76
C GLN A 58 3.35 -8.38 -0.12
N GLU A 59 4.64 -8.66 0.01
CA GLU A 59 5.21 -9.87 0.58
C GLU A 59 6.38 -9.45 1.47
N GLY A 60 6.13 -9.41 2.78
CA GLY A 60 7.06 -8.78 3.72
C GLY A 60 7.28 -7.32 3.35
N ASN A 61 8.55 -6.95 3.15
CA ASN A 61 8.97 -5.60 2.78
C ASN A 61 8.99 -5.36 1.27
N LEU A 62 8.65 -6.33 0.43
CA LEU A 62 8.58 -6.18 -1.01
C LEU A 62 7.14 -5.87 -1.43
N PHE A 63 6.93 -4.94 -2.35
CA PHE A 63 5.60 -4.62 -2.85
C PHE A 63 5.61 -4.24 -4.34
N SER A 64 4.44 -4.29 -4.97
CA SER A 64 4.27 -3.83 -6.35
C SER A 64 2.88 -3.28 -6.59
N GLY A 65 2.76 -2.41 -7.57
CA GLY A 65 1.53 -1.70 -7.84
C GLY A 65 1.57 -0.93 -9.15
N GLU A 66 0.62 -0.02 -9.28
CA GLU A 66 0.55 0.92 -10.38
C GLU A 66 0.20 2.32 -9.87
N LYS A 67 0.77 3.33 -10.51
CA LYS A 67 0.35 4.73 -10.36
C LYS A 67 -0.56 5.11 -11.51
N ALA A 68 -1.56 5.93 -11.25
CA ALA A 68 -2.54 6.37 -12.21
C ALA A 68 -2.81 7.88 -12.11
N TRP A 69 -2.94 8.53 -13.26
CA TRP A 69 -3.26 9.96 -13.38
C TRP A 69 -3.90 10.27 -14.73
N PHE A 70 -4.52 11.46 -14.82
CA PHE A 70 -4.98 12.03 -16.08
C PHE A 70 -3.91 12.98 -16.61
N ALA A 71 -3.49 12.80 -17.85
CA ALA A 71 -2.64 13.78 -18.51
C ALA A 71 -3.49 14.97 -18.98
N ASP A 72 -2.89 16.16 -18.97
CA ASP A 72 -3.57 17.43 -19.29
C ASP A 72 -4.24 17.42 -20.69
N ASP A 73 -3.79 16.55 -21.60
CA ASP A 73 -4.20 16.43 -22.99
C ASP A 73 -4.91 15.12 -23.34
N LYS A 74 -5.19 14.26 -22.35
CA LYS A 74 -5.83 12.95 -22.58
C LYS A 74 -7.01 12.75 -21.64
N ASP A 75 -8.17 12.46 -22.22
CA ASP A 75 -9.35 11.99 -21.48
C ASP A 75 -9.14 10.58 -20.88
N ASN A 76 -8.08 9.88 -21.29
CA ASN A 76 -7.78 8.53 -20.83
C ASN A 76 -6.89 8.55 -19.58
N LEU A 77 -7.29 7.74 -18.60
CA LEU A 77 -6.47 7.41 -17.44
C LEU A 77 -5.17 6.74 -17.90
N ILE A 78 -4.03 7.31 -17.53
CA ILE A 78 -2.72 6.69 -17.74
C ILE A 78 -2.37 5.88 -16.51
N THR A 79 -1.85 4.67 -16.71
CA THR A 79 -1.34 3.80 -15.65
C THR A 79 0.07 3.36 -15.95
N GLU A 80 0.95 3.41 -14.96
CA GLU A 80 2.32 2.91 -15.05
C GLU A 80 2.63 2.02 -13.84
N GLY A 81 3.33 0.92 -14.08
CA GLY A 81 3.69 -0.04 -13.04
C GLY A 81 4.90 0.41 -12.22
N PHE A 82 4.98 -0.11 -10.99
CA PHE A 82 6.18 0.01 -10.16
C PHE A 82 6.40 -1.24 -9.31
N SER A 83 7.66 -1.42 -8.91
CA SER A 83 8.10 -2.40 -7.91
C SER A 83 8.82 -1.67 -6.79
N GLY A 84 8.56 -2.00 -5.53
CA GLY A 84 9.12 -1.26 -4.41
C GLY A 84 9.50 -2.11 -3.20
N ILE A 85 10.25 -1.46 -2.31
CA ILE A 85 10.79 -2.04 -1.08
C ILE A 85 10.57 -1.07 0.08
N ILE A 86 10.17 -1.62 1.23
CA ILE A 86 10.13 -0.94 2.52
C ILE A 86 11.50 -1.08 3.17
N GLY A 87 12.10 0.06 3.53
CA GLY A 87 13.38 0.13 4.21
C GLY A 87 13.38 -0.61 5.55
N ALA A 88 14.57 -0.93 6.05
CA ALA A 88 14.74 -1.62 7.34
C ALA A 88 14.20 -0.80 8.54
N ASP A 89 14.04 0.52 8.36
CA ASP A 89 13.42 1.42 9.33
C ASP A 89 11.89 1.30 9.39
N GLY A 90 11.27 0.52 8.50
CA GLY A 90 9.83 0.33 8.43
C GLY A 90 9.06 1.57 7.98
N VAL A 91 9.73 2.63 7.53
CA VAL A 91 9.07 3.88 7.12
C VAL A 91 9.59 4.42 5.79
N SER A 92 10.85 4.19 5.44
CA SER A 92 11.40 4.56 4.14
C SER A 92 10.84 3.65 3.04
N LEU A 93 10.54 4.23 1.89
CA LEU A 93 9.99 3.54 0.74
C LEU A 93 10.86 3.82 -0.50
N TYR A 94 11.11 2.80 -1.30
CA TYR A 94 11.88 2.90 -2.54
C TYR A 94 11.12 2.20 -3.66
N PHE A 95 10.95 2.86 -4.80
CA PHE A 95 10.20 2.38 -5.94
C PHE A 95 11.09 2.43 -7.18
N ALA A 96 11.24 1.29 -7.84
CA ALA A 96 11.65 1.20 -9.22
C ALA A 96 10.40 1.38 -10.10
N GLU A 97 10.33 2.51 -10.78
CA GLU A 97 9.29 2.82 -11.76
C GLU A 97 9.57 1.99 -13.03
N HIS A 98 8.55 1.37 -13.61
CA HIS A 98 8.77 0.45 -14.74
C HIS A 98 9.13 1.16 -16.04
N GLU A 99 8.74 2.43 -16.19
CA GLU A 99 9.04 3.23 -17.37
C GLU A 99 10.31 4.08 -17.18
N ASP A 100 10.24 5.11 -16.35
CA ASP A 100 11.30 6.09 -16.17
C ASP A 100 11.38 6.56 -14.71
N GLY A 101 12.60 6.81 -14.23
CA GLY A 101 12.86 7.43 -12.93
C GLY A 101 12.74 6.50 -11.74
N PHE A 102 12.72 7.09 -10.55
CA PHE A 102 12.60 6.39 -9.28
C PHE A 102 11.79 7.23 -8.31
N THR A 103 10.98 6.56 -7.48
CA THR A 103 10.25 7.22 -6.40
C THR A 103 10.85 6.82 -5.06
N LEU A 104 11.23 7.81 -4.26
CA LEU A 104 11.56 7.62 -2.85
C LEU A 104 10.38 8.09 -2.00
N GLY A 105 10.22 7.56 -0.81
CA GLY A 105 9.13 7.97 0.04
C GLY A 105 9.33 7.69 1.51
N THR A 106 8.40 8.20 2.30
CA THR A 106 8.36 7.97 3.74
C THR A 106 6.91 7.85 4.18
N LEU A 107 6.61 6.83 4.98
CA LEU A 107 5.38 6.76 5.76
C LEU A 107 5.39 7.85 6.82
N THR A 108 4.46 8.79 6.71
CA THR A 108 4.28 9.88 7.69
C THR A 108 3.19 9.56 8.71
N GLY A 109 2.49 8.44 8.52
CA GLY A 109 1.57 7.81 9.46
C GLY A 109 1.02 6.51 8.88
N LYS A 110 0.12 5.83 9.60
CA LYS A 110 -0.50 4.57 9.12
C LYS A 110 -1.27 4.73 7.79
N GLU A 111 -1.80 5.92 7.58
CA GLU A 111 -2.67 6.26 6.45
C GLU A 111 -2.10 7.41 5.62
N ASN A 112 -0.86 7.84 5.87
CA ASN A 112 -0.23 8.97 5.16
C ASN A 112 1.18 8.62 4.69
N MET A 113 1.53 9.07 3.49
CA MET A 113 2.90 9.00 2.98
C MET A 113 3.27 10.23 2.16
N SER A 114 4.56 10.55 2.19
CA SER A 114 5.18 11.54 1.32
C SER A 114 6.04 10.81 0.29
N LEU A 115 5.87 11.12 -0.99
CA LEU A 115 6.66 10.51 -2.08
C LEU A 115 7.41 11.59 -2.87
N TYR A 116 8.53 11.20 -3.46
CA TYR A 116 9.48 12.03 -4.20
C TYR A 116 9.90 11.26 -5.45
N TYR A 117 9.24 11.54 -6.58
CA TYR A 117 9.64 11.00 -7.87
C TYR A 117 10.72 11.88 -8.48
N LEU A 118 11.76 11.23 -9.01
CA LEU A 118 12.87 11.87 -9.67
C LEU A 118 13.12 11.18 -11.02
N GLU A 119 13.17 11.98 -12.07
CA GLU A 119 13.57 11.58 -13.41
C GLU A 119 14.65 12.52 -13.91
N SER A 120 15.62 11.97 -14.63
CA SER A 120 16.75 12.71 -15.19
C SER A 120 16.69 12.75 -16.72
N GLY A 121 17.65 13.43 -17.35
CA GLY A 121 17.77 13.47 -18.81
C GLY A 121 16.82 14.46 -19.48
N ARG A 122 16.36 14.14 -20.71
CA ARG A 122 15.62 15.11 -21.56
C ARG A 122 14.24 15.48 -21.02
N LYS A 123 13.66 14.61 -20.20
CA LYS A 123 12.35 14.76 -19.54
C LYS A 123 12.49 15.03 -18.04
N ALA A 124 13.67 15.48 -17.59
CA ALA A 124 13.97 15.65 -16.17
C ALA A 124 12.86 16.40 -15.44
N LYS A 125 12.42 15.84 -14.33
CA LYS A 125 11.39 16.42 -13.48
C LYS A 125 11.52 15.88 -12.07
N ALA A 126 11.11 16.69 -11.11
CA ALA A 126 10.97 16.29 -9.72
C ALA A 126 9.50 16.47 -9.33
N ILE A 127 8.95 15.48 -8.63
CA ILE A 127 7.56 15.49 -8.22
C ILE A 127 7.48 15.12 -6.75
N TYR A 128 6.78 15.95 -5.99
CA TYR A 128 6.41 15.70 -4.61
C TYR A 128 4.95 15.29 -4.53
N TYR A 129 4.67 14.23 -3.77
CA TYR A 129 3.33 13.74 -3.53
C TYR A 129 3.02 13.77 -2.04
N THR A 130 1.84 14.28 -1.68
CA THR A 130 1.24 14.08 -0.36
C THR A 130 0.06 13.13 -0.53
N MET A 131 0.19 11.93 0.01
CA MET A 131 -0.75 10.83 -0.23
C MET A 131 -1.45 10.38 1.04
N GLU A 132 -2.74 10.10 0.92
CA GLU A 132 -3.59 9.54 1.97
C GLU A 132 -4.21 8.22 1.49
N ARG A 133 -4.30 7.22 2.38
CA ARG A 133 -4.95 5.95 2.08
C ARG A 133 -6.47 6.14 2.00
N ILE A 134 -7.10 5.60 0.95
CA ILE A 134 -8.56 5.52 0.90
C ILE A 134 -9.06 4.60 2.02
N ARG A 135 -9.97 5.11 2.85
CA ARG A 135 -10.69 4.34 3.87
C ARG A 135 -12.00 3.78 3.32
N PHE A 136 -12.25 2.50 3.57
CA PHE A 136 -13.51 1.84 3.21
C PHE A 136 -14.56 2.03 4.30
N ALA A 137 -15.02 3.27 4.47
CA ALA A 137 -15.91 3.65 5.56
C ALA A 137 -17.40 3.34 5.33
N ARG A 138 -17.82 2.96 4.12
CA ARG A 138 -19.25 2.72 3.84
C ARG A 138 -19.76 1.49 4.60
N ALA A 139 -20.95 1.63 5.19
CA ALA A 139 -21.60 0.52 5.85
C ALA A 139 -22.05 -0.51 4.82
N PHE A 140 -22.16 -1.78 5.23
CA PHE A 140 -22.65 -2.86 4.37
C PHE A 140 -23.96 -2.49 3.65
N VAL A 141 -24.92 -1.95 4.41
CA VAL A 141 -26.25 -1.52 3.94
C VAL A 141 -26.18 -0.37 2.94
N ASP A 142 -25.12 0.44 2.97
CA ASP A 142 -24.97 1.53 2.00
C ASP A 142 -24.56 1.02 0.61
N ILE A 143 -23.92 -0.14 0.56
CA ILE A 143 -23.36 -0.76 -0.65
C ILE A 143 -24.36 -1.76 -1.24
N ASP A 144 -24.99 -2.59 -0.42
CA ASP A 144 -26.09 -3.50 -0.78
C ASP A 144 -27.32 -2.69 -1.21
N LYS A 145 -27.43 -2.43 -2.52
CA LYS A 145 -28.43 -1.52 -3.09
C LYS A 145 -29.75 -2.22 -3.39
N ASP A 146 -29.71 -3.52 -3.65
CA ASP A 146 -30.90 -4.30 -3.94
C ASP A 146 -31.51 -4.96 -2.68
N GLY A 147 -30.80 -4.89 -1.54
CA GLY A 147 -31.25 -5.37 -0.24
C GLY A 147 -31.19 -6.89 -0.11
N ASN A 148 -30.44 -7.57 -0.99
CA ASN A 148 -30.34 -9.02 -1.02
C ASN A 148 -29.44 -9.60 0.09
N LYS A 149 -28.86 -8.73 0.94
CA LYS A 149 -27.95 -9.07 2.06
C LYS A 149 -26.62 -9.67 1.64
N THR A 150 -26.23 -9.46 0.39
CA THR A 150 -24.92 -9.73 -0.16
C THR A 150 -24.43 -8.49 -0.90
N ILE A 151 -23.12 -8.31 -1.01
CA ILE A 151 -22.54 -7.27 -1.85
C ILE A 151 -21.87 -7.94 -3.04
N ILE A 152 -22.25 -7.55 -4.25
CA ILE A 152 -21.59 -8.01 -5.47
C ILE A 152 -20.60 -6.98 -6.00
N ARG A 153 -19.66 -7.43 -6.85
CA ARG A 153 -18.65 -6.56 -7.47
C ARG A 153 -19.23 -5.29 -8.08
N SER A 154 -20.35 -5.39 -8.81
CA SER A 154 -20.96 -4.24 -9.49
C SER A 154 -21.48 -3.17 -8.52
N GLU A 155 -21.83 -3.55 -7.28
CA GLU A 155 -22.21 -2.61 -6.23
C GLU A 155 -20.99 -1.93 -5.62
N ILE A 156 -19.91 -2.69 -5.41
CA ILE A 156 -18.63 -2.13 -4.94
C ILE A 156 -18.06 -1.15 -5.96
N VAL A 157 -18.12 -1.47 -7.26
CA VAL A 157 -17.63 -0.58 -8.33
C VAL A 157 -18.29 0.80 -8.27
N LYS A 158 -19.56 0.88 -7.89
CA LYS A 158 -20.29 2.17 -7.78
C LYS A 158 -19.76 3.06 -6.64
N VAL A 159 -19.12 2.46 -5.64
CA VAL A 159 -18.64 3.17 -4.44
C VAL A 159 -17.12 3.32 -4.41
N TYR A 160 -16.42 2.27 -4.83
CA TYR A 160 -14.97 2.12 -4.78
C TYR A 160 -14.44 1.60 -6.13
N PRO A 161 -14.57 2.37 -7.22
CA PRO A 161 -14.31 1.88 -8.59
C PRO A 161 -12.89 1.33 -8.77
N LEU A 162 -11.89 1.97 -8.18
CA LEU A 162 -10.48 1.56 -8.28
C LEU A 162 -10.10 0.41 -7.34
N ASN A 163 -10.98 0.05 -6.39
CA ASN A 163 -10.70 -0.98 -5.39
C ASN A 163 -11.61 -2.20 -5.50
N ALA A 164 -12.65 -2.18 -6.32
CA ALA A 164 -13.65 -3.24 -6.34
C ALA A 164 -13.05 -4.64 -6.53
N GLU A 165 -12.10 -4.79 -7.45
CA GLU A 165 -11.39 -6.05 -7.66
C GLU A 165 -10.59 -6.51 -6.44
N ARG A 166 -9.90 -5.57 -5.79
CA ARG A 166 -9.10 -5.87 -4.60
C ARG A 166 -10.00 -6.27 -3.45
N ILE A 167 -11.08 -5.53 -3.23
CA ILE A 167 -12.04 -5.78 -2.18
C ILE A 167 -12.66 -7.17 -2.36
N MET A 168 -13.18 -7.49 -3.55
CA MET A 168 -13.74 -8.83 -3.81
C MET A 168 -12.71 -9.92 -3.54
N ARG A 169 -11.49 -9.78 -4.09
CA ARG A 169 -10.42 -10.80 -3.93
C ARG A 169 -10.01 -11.02 -2.47
N GLU A 170 -10.02 -9.97 -1.64
CA GLU A 170 -9.54 -10.05 -0.25
C GLU A 170 -10.66 -10.34 0.76
N ALA A 171 -11.89 -9.90 0.47
CA ALA A 171 -13.02 -10.01 1.39
C ALA A 171 -13.86 -11.28 1.16
N ASP A 172 -13.92 -11.80 -0.07
CA ASP A 172 -14.66 -13.02 -0.42
C ASP A 172 -13.88 -14.26 0.05
N LEU A 173 -14.12 -14.68 1.29
CA LEU A 173 -13.34 -15.74 1.95
C LEU A 173 -13.79 -17.13 1.50
N ASN A 174 -15.09 -17.30 1.24
CA ASN A 174 -15.66 -18.56 0.78
C ASN A 174 -15.59 -18.72 -0.76
N LYS A 175 -15.22 -17.67 -1.49
CA LYS A 175 -15.08 -17.61 -2.95
C LYS A 175 -16.38 -17.85 -3.71
N ASP A 176 -17.50 -17.38 -3.15
CA ASP A 176 -18.82 -17.52 -3.77
C ASP A 176 -19.16 -16.40 -4.78
N GLY A 177 -18.27 -15.40 -4.91
CA GLY A 177 -18.43 -14.28 -5.83
C GLY A 177 -19.26 -13.13 -5.25
N THR A 178 -19.67 -13.22 -3.99
CA THR A 178 -20.42 -12.21 -3.25
C THR A 178 -19.78 -11.97 -1.88
N LEU A 179 -20.10 -10.87 -1.21
CA LEU A 179 -19.65 -10.60 0.15
C LEU A 179 -20.83 -10.61 1.11
N SER A 180 -20.79 -11.50 2.10
CA SER A 180 -21.69 -11.43 3.24
C SER A 180 -21.35 -10.25 4.16
N LYS A 181 -22.30 -9.86 5.02
CA LYS A 181 -22.05 -8.83 6.06
C LYS A 181 -20.87 -9.20 6.96
N LYS A 182 -20.71 -10.48 7.27
CA LYS A 182 -19.62 -10.97 8.13
C LYS A 182 -18.27 -10.77 7.44
N GLU A 183 -18.15 -11.19 6.19
CA GLU A 183 -16.93 -11.01 5.38
C GLU A 183 -16.54 -9.55 5.23
N TRP A 184 -17.52 -8.67 4.93
CA TRP A 184 -17.28 -7.23 4.84
C TRP A 184 -16.71 -6.64 6.15
N GLU A 185 -17.32 -6.96 7.29
CA GLU A 185 -16.89 -6.43 8.59
C GLU A 185 -15.56 -7.02 9.07
N GLU A 186 -15.30 -8.29 8.79
CA GLU A 186 -14.02 -8.93 9.10
C GLU A 186 -12.87 -8.40 8.23
N TRP A 187 -13.13 -8.15 6.94
CA TRP A 187 -12.15 -7.56 6.03
C TRP A 187 -11.82 -6.12 6.42
N LYS A 188 -12.83 -5.28 6.73
CA LYS A 188 -12.60 -3.89 7.16
C LYS A 188 -11.72 -3.75 8.40
N LYS A 189 -11.78 -4.71 9.34
CA LYS A 189 -10.91 -4.70 10.54
C LYS A 189 -9.43 -4.92 10.22
N LYS A 190 -9.12 -5.43 9.03
CA LYS A 190 -7.77 -5.73 8.55
C LYS A 190 -7.21 -4.67 7.60
N GLN A 191 -8.03 -3.70 7.18
CA GLN A 191 -7.61 -2.58 6.33
C GLN A 191 -7.01 -1.46 7.18
#